data_AF-A0AAU3HMZ6-F1
#
_entry.id   AF-A0AAU3HMZ6-F1
#
_cell.length_a   1.000
_cell.length_b   1.000
_cell.length_c   1.000
_cell.angle_alpha   90.00
_cell.angle_beta   90.00
_cell.angle_gamma   90.00
#
_symmetry.space_group_name_H-M   'P 1'
#
loop_
_entity.id
_entity.type
_entity.pdbx_description
1 polymer ?
#
loop_
_entity_poly.entity_id
_entity_poly.type
_entity_poly.pdbx_seq_one_letter_code
_entity_poly.pdbx_strand_id
1 'polypeptide(L)'
;MLPYALAPPTGSEDDGLMGEHDQDDIAEPARPPLTTAQAREMTAGLSEAMDDVRRSVAVLAARVRDAHAVRVWVPLGYGSWEAYCDAEFGISRAQAYRLLDVARSLAAVHGAVAVAAGTETSRTRDTAPTAAAALDYGLSQRALIAVPSRTGDVAELIPADSPCSPTAA
;
A
#
# COMPACT_ATOMS: atom_id res chain seq x y z
N MET A 1 -6.29 0.77 -58.90
CA MET A 1 -7.24 1.35 -59.87
C MET A 1 -8.47 1.79 -59.09
N LEU A 2 -8.60 3.10 -58.86
CA LEU A 2 -9.83 3.78 -58.41
C LEU A 2 -10.47 4.43 -59.66
N PRO A 3 -11.67 5.04 -59.64
CA PRO A 3 -12.64 5.22 -58.54
C PRO A 3 -14.09 4.78 -58.92
N TYR A 4 -15.08 5.01 -58.05
CA TYR A 4 -16.15 6.00 -58.27
C TYR A 4 -17.16 6.02 -57.11
N ALA A 5 -17.51 7.23 -56.65
CA ALA A 5 -18.70 7.48 -55.85
C ALA A 5 -19.76 8.15 -56.73
N LEU A 6 -21.03 7.81 -56.51
CA LEU A 6 -22.18 8.52 -57.05
C LEU A 6 -23.30 8.51 -55.98
N ALA A 7 -24.03 9.62 -55.82
CA ALA A 7 -24.95 9.87 -54.70
C ALA A 7 -26.35 10.34 -55.19
N PRO A 8 -27.40 10.31 -54.32
CA PRO A 8 -28.83 10.32 -54.68
C PRO A 8 -29.48 11.74 -54.72
N PRO A 9 -30.74 11.87 -55.21
CA PRO A 9 -31.96 11.74 -54.38
C PRO A 9 -32.97 10.75 -55.05
N THR A 10 -34.30 10.62 -54.79
CA THR A 10 -35.36 11.43 -54.14
C THR A 10 -36.50 10.56 -53.53
N GLY A 11 -37.07 10.98 -52.39
CA GLY A 11 -38.50 10.76 -52.02
C GLY A 11 -38.87 9.43 -51.35
N SER A 12 -39.85 9.38 -50.45
CA SER A 12 -40.61 10.47 -49.80
C SER A 12 -41.26 9.96 -48.50
N GLU A 13 -41.86 10.89 -47.76
CA GLU A 13 -42.69 10.78 -46.54
C GLU A 13 -43.64 9.54 -46.51
N ASP A 14 -44.15 9.03 -45.37
CA ASP A 14 -44.52 9.72 -44.11
C ASP A 14 -44.82 8.73 -42.96
N ASP A 15 -45.18 9.27 -41.79
CA ASP A 15 -46.01 8.70 -40.71
C ASP A 15 -45.54 7.42 -39.98
N GLY A 16 -45.05 7.63 -38.75
CA GLY A 16 -44.73 6.59 -37.77
C GLY A 16 -44.54 7.14 -36.35
N LEU A 17 -45.37 8.10 -35.93
CA LEU A 17 -45.30 8.79 -34.64
C LEU A 17 -45.47 7.79 -33.47
N MET A 18 -44.36 7.24 -32.97
CA MET A 18 -44.32 6.26 -31.87
C MET A 18 -43.46 6.77 -30.73
N GLY A 19 -44.11 7.45 -29.79
CA GLY A 19 -43.58 7.74 -28.46
C GLY A 19 -42.41 8.71 -28.43
N GLU A 20 -42.69 9.93 -27.94
CA GLU A 20 -41.81 10.51 -26.94
C GLU A 20 -41.64 9.47 -25.83
N HIS A 21 -40.59 8.66 -25.94
CA HIS A 21 -39.95 8.17 -24.75
C HIS A 21 -39.39 9.42 -24.09
N ASP A 22 -40.19 9.95 -23.15
CA ASP A 22 -39.67 10.59 -21.94
C ASP A 22 -38.56 9.65 -21.45
N GLN A 23 -37.36 9.94 -21.90
CA GLN A 23 -36.17 9.65 -21.13
C GLN A 23 -36.33 10.58 -19.95
N ASP A 24 -37.05 10.09 -18.94
CA ASP A 24 -36.74 10.33 -17.55
C ASP A 24 -35.23 10.09 -17.45
N ASP A 25 -34.49 11.16 -17.69
CA ASP A 25 -33.09 11.30 -17.35
C ASP A 25 -33.09 11.20 -15.83
N ILE A 26 -33.02 9.95 -15.36
CA ILE A 26 -32.78 9.62 -13.96
C ILE A 26 -31.36 10.10 -13.71
N ALA A 27 -31.24 11.42 -13.56
CA ALA A 27 -30.06 12.13 -13.17
C ALA A 27 -29.65 11.50 -11.85
N GLU A 28 -28.66 10.60 -11.94
CA GLU A 28 -28.14 9.86 -10.80
C GLU A 28 -27.86 10.90 -9.72
N PRO A 29 -28.60 10.90 -8.59
CA PRO A 29 -28.73 12.08 -7.76
C PRO A 29 -27.35 12.42 -7.22
N ALA A 30 -26.76 13.46 -7.83
CA ALA A 30 -25.34 13.72 -7.72
C ALA A 30 -25.00 13.90 -6.25
N ARG A 31 -24.36 12.89 -5.65
CA ARG A 31 -24.07 12.89 -4.22
C ARG A 31 -23.34 14.19 -3.93
N PRO A 32 -23.87 15.04 -3.03
CA PRO A 32 -23.30 16.35 -2.81
C PRO A 32 -21.82 16.19 -2.46
N PRO A 33 -20.93 16.98 -3.07
CA PRO A 33 -19.49 16.80 -2.92
C PRO A 33 -19.13 16.86 -1.44
N LEU A 34 -18.29 15.91 -1.01
CA LEU A 34 -17.86 15.80 0.39
C LEU A 34 -17.33 17.16 0.88
N THR A 35 -17.84 17.62 2.03
CA THR A 35 -17.25 18.76 2.70
C THR A 35 -15.81 18.44 3.12
N THR A 36 -14.96 19.45 3.24
CA THR A 36 -13.56 19.27 3.67
C THR A 36 -13.42 18.52 4.99
N ALA A 37 -14.39 18.67 5.90
CA ALA A 37 -14.44 17.92 7.16
C ALA A 37 -14.64 16.41 6.91
N GLN A 38 -15.66 16.04 6.13
CA GLN A 38 -15.96 14.63 5.80
C GLN A 38 -14.83 13.98 4.98
N ALA A 39 -14.19 14.73 4.08
CA ALA A 39 -13.04 14.24 3.33
C ALA A 39 -11.82 13.95 4.24
N ARG A 40 -11.57 14.82 5.24
CA ARG A 40 -10.53 14.59 6.26
C ARG A 40 -10.85 13.37 7.14
N GLU A 41 -12.09 13.23 7.58
CA GLU A 41 -12.56 12.07 8.37
C GLU A 41 -12.38 10.75 7.59
N MET A 42 -12.81 10.70 6.32
CA MET A 42 -12.61 9.56 5.44
C MET A 42 -11.12 9.22 5.24
N THR A 43 -10.27 10.23 5.13
CA THR A 43 -8.82 10.06 4.97
C THR A 43 -8.17 9.52 6.24
N ALA A 44 -8.63 9.95 7.41
CA ALA A 44 -8.19 9.42 8.71
C ALA A 44 -8.57 7.94 8.86
N GLY A 45 -9.83 7.58 8.59
CA GLY A 45 -10.30 6.18 8.63
C GLY A 45 -9.58 5.27 7.62
N LEU A 46 -9.26 5.78 6.42
CA LEU A 46 -8.44 5.03 5.46
C LEU A 46 -7.00 4.82 5.97
N SER A 47 -6.44 5.82 6.66
CA SER A 47 -5.08 5.73 7.23
C SER A 47 -5.02 4.70 8.36
N GLU A 48 -6.01 4.71 9.26
CA GLU A 48 -6.18 3.71 10.32
C GLU A 48 -6.32 2.29 9.74
N ALA A 49 -7.19 2.10 8.74
CA ALA A 49 -7.35 0.82 8.06
C ALA A 49 -6.06 0.33 7.37
N MET A 50 -5.26 1.24 6.79
CA MET A 50 -3.96 0.90 6.23
C MET A 50 -2.97 0.44 7.32
N ASP A 51 -2.98 1.07 8.49
CA ASP A 51 -2.09 0.70 9.59
C ASP A 51 -2.48 -0.64 10.24
N ASP A 52 -3.78 -0.96 10.29
CA ASP A 52 -4.27 -2.28 10.69
C ASP A 52 -3.87 -3.38 9.69
N VAL A 53 -3.92 -3.09 8.38
CA VAL A 53 -3.38 -3.99 7.35
C VAL A 53 -1.88 -4.19 7.53
N ARG A 54 -1.10 -3.12 7.75
CA ARG A 54 0.35 -3.21 8.03
C ARG A 54 0.64 -4.08 9.25
N ARG A 55 -0.09 -3.86 10.35
CA ARG A 55 0.04 -4.66 11.59
C ARG A 55 -0.33 -6.13 11.37
N SER A 56 -1.40 -6.40 10.62
CA SER A 56 -1.83 -7.76 10.26
C SER A 56 -0.79 -8.49 9.40
N VAL A 57 -0.22 -7.80 8.40
CA VAL A 57 0.87 -8.33 7.56
C VAL A 57 2.13 -8.63 8.38
N ALA A 58 2.48 -7.78 9.35
CA ALA A 58 3.61 -8.02 10.25
C ALA A 58 3.42 -9.27 11.12
N VAL A 59 2.20 -9.50 11.64
CA VAL A 59 1.85 -10.71 12.41
C VAL A 59 1.88 -11.96 11.53
N LEU A 60 1.34 -11.89 10.31
CA LEU A 60 1.40 -13.00 9.34
C LEU A 60 2.86 -13.35 9.00
N ALA A 61 3.69 -12.34 8.70
CA ALA A 61 5.10 -12.51 8.42
C ALA A 61 5.86 -13.20 9.56
N ALA A 62 5.61 -12.81 10.82
CA ALA A 62 6.20 -13.49 11.96
C ALA A 62 5.82 -14.98 11.99
N ARG A 63 4.51 -15.29 11.96
CA ARG A 63 4.00 -16.67 11.99
C ARG A 63 4.55 -17.54 10.86
N VAL A 64 4.69 -17.00 9.66
CA VAL A 64 5.27 -17.71 8.51
C VAL A 64 6.74 -18.07 8.75
N ARG A 65 7.55 -17.15 9.29
CA ARG A 65 8.95 -17.45 9.64
C ARG A 65 9.03 -18.50 10.73
N ASP A 66 8.22 -18.38 11.77
CA ASP A 66 8.25 -19.27 12.93
C ASP A 66 7.85 -20.70 12.51
N ALA A 67 6.75 -20.84 11.77
CA ALA A 67 6.30 -22.10 11.17
C ALA A 67 7.37 -22.74 10.26
N HIS A 68 8.12 -21.92 9.50
CA HIS A 68 9.20 -22.41 8.65
C HIS A 68 10.46 -22.78 9.43
N ALA A 69 10.80 -22.04 10.49
CA ALA A 69 11.94 -22.33 11.36
C ALA A 69 11.76 -23.65 12.11
N VAL A 70 10.54 -23.92 12.64
CA VAL A 70 10.21 -25.21 13.28
C VAL A 70 9.87 -26.32 12.28
N ARG A 71 9.88 -26.02 10.97
CA ARG A 71 9.55 -26.94 9.86
C ARG A 71 8.20 -27.65 10.06
N VAL A 72 7.14 -26.88 10.33
CA VAL A 72 5.79 -27.38 10.69
C VAL A 72 5.23 -28.47 9.77
N TRP A 73 5.65 -28.48 8.50
CA TRP A 73 5.28 -29.49 7.50
C TRP A 73 5.76 -30.91 7.83
N VAL A 74 6.87 -31.07 8.56
CA VAL A 74 7.48 -32.37 8.87
C VAL A 74 6.60 -33.22 9.81
N PRO A 75 6.16 -32.75 10.99
CA PRO A 75 5.25 -33.53 11.85
C PRO A 75 3.86 -33.72 11.24
N LEU A 76 3.47 -32.89 10.27
CA LEU A 76 2.23 -33.04 9.49
C LEU A 76 2.36 -34.03 8.31
N GLY A 77 3.54 -34.60 8.08
CA GLY A 77 3.77 -35.63 7.05
C GLY A 77 4.01 -35.09 5.63
N TYR A 78 4.09 -33.78 5.44
CA TYR A 78 4.39 -33.17 4.14
C TYR A 78 5.90 -33.19 3.84
N GLY A 79 6.25 -33.52 2.59
CA GLY A 79 7.66 -33.63 2.17
C GLY A 79 8.43 -32.29 2.09
N SER A 80 7.72 -31.16 1.98
CA SER A 80 8.34 -29.83 1.81
C SER A 80 7.41 -28.70 2.27
N TRP A 81 7.98 -27.50 2.43
CA TRP A 81 7.21 -26.26 2.66
C TRP A 81 6.19 -26.00 1.55
N GLU A 82 6.57 -26.22 0.30
CA GLU A 82 5.67 -26.09 -0.86
C GLU A 82 4.48 -27.05 -0.76
N ALA A 83 4.72 -28.34 -0.49
CA ALA A 83 3.65 -29.33 -0.42
C ALA A 83 2.65 -29.02 0.71
N TYR A 84 3.16 -28.51 1.84
CA TYR A 84 2.33 -27.99 2.93
C TYR A 84 1.52 -26.75 2.51
N CYS A 85 2.16 -25.75 1.86
CA CYS A 85 1.46 -24.53 1.46
C CYS A 85 0.43 -24.75 0.34
N ASP A 86 0.68 -25.67 -0.58
CA ASP A 86 -0.26 -26.07 -1.63
C ASP A 86 -1.47 -26.79 -1.00
N ALA A 87 -1.23 -27.77 -0.12
CA ALA A 87 -2.29 -28.55 0.52
C ALA A 87 -3.15 -27.76 1.52
N GLU A 88 -2.55 -26.91 2.35
CA GLU A 88 -3.24 -26.21 3.46
C GLU A 88 -3.80 -24.84 3.04
N PHE A 89 -3.16 -24.16 2.06
CA PHE A 89 -3.53 -22.80 1.66
C PHE A 89 -3.84 -22.64 0.17
N GLY A 90 -3.69 -23.67 -0.65
CA GLY A 90 -3.92 -23.61 -2.10
C GLY A 90 -2.99 -22.64 -2.84
N ILE A 91 -1.79 -22.37 -2.30
CA ILE A 91 -0.85 -21.42 -2.90
C ILE A 91 0.31 -22.13 -3.62
N SER A 92 0.60 -21.65 -4.83
CA SER A 92 1.71 -22.16 -5.64
C SER A 92 3.07 -22.03 -4.94
N ARG A 93 4.02 -22.89 -5.32
CA ARG A 93 5.45 -22.82 -4.92
C ARG A 93 6.00 -21.38 -4.94
N ALA A 94 5.75 -20.66 -6.02
CA ALA A 94 6.24 -19.29 -6.21
C ALA A 94 5.61 -18.29 -5.22
N GLN A 95 4.36 -18.49 -4.80
CA GLN A 95 3.74 -17.71 -3.73
C GLN A 95 4.27 -18.12 -2.35
N ALA A 96 4.40 -19.43 -2.09
CA ALA A 96 4.91 -19.96 -0.82
C ALA A 96 6.33 -19.47 -0.47
N TYR A 97 7.23 -19.36 -1.46
CA TYR A 97 8.57 -18.80 -1.25
C TYR A 97 8.59 -17.27 -1.24
N ARG A 98 7.80 -16.58 -2.09
CA ARG A 98 7.65 -15.11 -1.99
C ARG A 98 7.14 -14.66 -0.62
N LEU A 99 6.24 -15.43 -0.01
CA LEU A 99 5.74 -15.14 1.34
C LEU A 99 6.87 -15.19 2.38
N LEU A 100 7.80 -16.16 2.27
CA LEU A 100 8.99 -16.23 3.11
C LEU A 100 9.97 -15.06 2.85
N ASP A 101 10.15 -14.65 1.59
CA ASP A 101 11.04 -13.54 1.23
C ASP A 101 10.51 -12.20 1.76
N VAL A 102 9.19 -11.95 1.63
CA VAL A 102 8.50 -10.80 2.25
C VAL A 102 8.65 -10.86 3.78
N ALA A 103 8.45 -12.03 4.38
CA ALA A 103 8.53 -12.19 5.82
C ALA A 103 9.96 -11.98 6.38
N ARG A 104 10.99 -12.41 5.64
CA ARG A 104 12.40 -12.11 5.95
C ARG A 104 12.72 -10.63 5.79
N SER A 105 12.23 -9.99 4.73
CA SER A 105 12.40 -8.55 4.48
C SER A 105 11.79 -7.70 5.61
N LEU A 106 10.56 -8.02 6.03
CA LEU A 106 9.91 -7.37 7.17
C LEU A 106 10.65 -7.59 8.50
N ALA A 107 11.29 -8.75 8.69
CA ALA A 107 12.15 -8.99 9.85
C ALA A 107 13.33 -8.01 9.88
N ALA A 108 14.03 -7.88 8.74
CA ALA A 108 15.20 -7.02 8.61
C ALA A 108 14.84 -5.54 8.79
N VAL A 109 13.73 -5.08 8.21
CA VAL A 109 13.25 -3.69 8.40
C VAL A 109 12.89 -3.41 9.86
N HIS A 110 12.10 -4.27 10.51
CA HIS A 110 11.74 -4.06 11.92
C HIS A 110 12.97 -4.15 12.84
N GLY A 111 13.92 -5.04 12.56
CA GLY A 111 15.19 -5.11 13.28
C GLY A 111 16.02 -3.82 13.13
N ALA A 112 16.16 -3.30 11.91
CA ALA A 112 16.87 -2.05 11.66
C ALA A 112 16.21 -0.84 12.34
N VAL A 113 14.87 -0.74 12.32
CA VAL A 113 14.12 0.31 13.02
C VAL A 113 14.25 0.20 14.54
N ALA A 114 14.17 -1.01 15.10
CA ALA A 114 14.36 -1.23 16.53
C ALA A 114 15.79 -0.88 16.99
N VAL A 115 16.80 -1.20 16.17
CA VAL A 115 18.19 -0.77 16.42
C VAL A 115 18.30 0.76 16.36
N ALA A 116 17.71 1.41 15.36
CA ALA A 116 17.74 2.87 15.24
C ALA A 116 17.12 3.56 16.47
N ALA A 117 15.89 3.18 16.86
CA ALA A 117 15.22 3.70 18.06
C ALA A 117 16.00 3.38 19.36
N GLY A 118 16.59 2.20 19.44
CA GLY A 118 17.50 1.81 20.53
C GLY A 118 18.76 2.67 20.59
N THR A 119 19.32 3.09 19.44
CA THR A 119 20.48 4.00 19.40
C THR A 119 20.11 5.44 19.75
N GLU A 120 18.90 5.91 19.46
CA GLU A 120 18.44 7.24 19.87
C GLU A 120 18.23 7.34 21.39
N THR A 121 17.69 6.29 22.01
CA THR A 121 17.62 6.18 23.48
C THR A 121 18.99 5.96 24.14
N SER A 122 19.99 5.49 23.38
CA SER A 122 21.35 5.21 23.87
C SER A 122 22.37 6.34 23.63
N ARG A 123 21.93 7.60 23.45
CA ARG A 123 22.82 8.76 23.16
C ARG A 123 23.65 9.23 24.37
N THR A 124 24.27 8.30 25.12
CA THR A 124 25.35 8.53 26.08
C THR A 124 26.35 7.35 26.16
N ARG A 125 26.69 6.69 25.04
CA ARG A 125 28.00 6.04 24.89
C ARG A 125 28.46 5.84 23.45
N ASP A 126 29.78 5.77 23.31
CA ASP A 126 30.54 5.88 22.07
C ASP A 126 30.79 4.50 21.40
N THR A 127 31.06 4.57 20.09
CA THR A 127 31.83 3.64 19.23
C THR A 127 31.36 2.20 18.94
N ALA A 128 31.00 2.00 17.66
CA ALA A 128 31.59 1.02 16.72
C ALA A 128 31.00 -0.38 16.36
N PRO A 129 29.91 -0.96 16.89
CA PRO A 129 29.40 -2.24 16.37
C PRO A 129 28.51 -2.08 15.12
N THR A 130 27.69 -1.04 15.10
CA THR A 130 26.50 -0.94 14.24
C THR A 130 26.82 -0.73 12.75
N ALA A 131 27.93 -0.06 12.43
CA ALA A 131 28.32 0.21 11.05
C ALA A 131 28.74 -1.08 10.29
N ALA A 132 29.25 -2.10 10.98
CA ALA A 132 29.66 -3.35 10.35
C ALA A 132 28.46 -4.23 9.96
N ALA A 133 27.49 -4.40 10.85
CA ALA A 133 26.32 -5.25 10.61
C ALA A 133 25.40 -4.74 9.49
N ALA A 134 25.33 -3.42 9.30
CA ALA A 134 24.50 -2.83 8.25
C ALA A 134 25.11 -2.94 6.83
N LEU A 135 26.45 -3.03 6.73
CA LEU A 135 27.14 -3.26 5.46
C LEU A 135 26.94 -4.69 4.95
N ASP A 136 26.79 -5.66 5.85
CA ASP A 136 26.52 -7.08 5.51
C ASP A 136 25.16 -7.27 4.81
N TYR A 137 24.20 -6.38 5.09
CA TYR A 137 22.90 -6.31 4.40
C TYR A 137 22.90 -5.46 3.12
N GLY A 138 24.07 -5.04 2.63
CA GLY A 138 24.21 -4.26 1.39
C GLY A 138 23.75 -2.80 1.48
N LEU A 139 23.43 -2.30 2.69
CA LEU A 139 23.04 -0.91 2.89
C LEU A 139 24.28 0.00 2.88
N SER A 140 24.36 0.88 1.88
CA SER A 140 25.43 1.86 1.78
C SER A 140 25.42 2.82 2.98
N GLN A 141 26.60 3.23 3.48
CA GLN A 141 26.69 4.18 4.61
C GLN A 141 25.91 5.48 4.37
N ARG A 142 25.81 5.94 3.12
CA ARG A 142 25.01 7.11 2.72
C ARG A 142 23.51 6.92 2.97
N ALA A 143 22.99 5.70 2.83
CA ALA A 143 21.59 5.38 3.13
C ALA A 143 21.35 5.41 4.65
N LEU A 144 22.27 4.85 5.44
CA LEU A 144 22.19 4.85 6.91
C LEU A 144 22.26 6.27 7.49
N ILE A 145 23.06 7.16 6.90
CA ILE A 145 23.17 8.57 7.29
C ILE A 145 21.93 9.38 6.84
N ALA A 146 21.27 9.00 5.74
CA ALA A 146 20.10 9.72 5.23
C ALA A 146 18.78 9.37 5.95
N VAL A 147 18.69 8.20 6.60
CA VAL A 147 17.47 7.76 7.32
C VAL A 147 17.10 8.68 8.49
N PRO A 148 18.03 9.09 9.38
CA PRO A 148 17.72 10.08 10.43
C PRO A 148 17.25 11.42 9.86
N SER A 149 17.91 11.95 8.83
CA SER A 149 17.52 13.24 8.22
C SER A 149 16.09 13.22 7.66
N ARG A 150 15.71 12.13 6.97
CA ARG A 150 14.34 11.96 6.45
C ARG A 150 13.25 11.85 7.52
N THR A 151 13.63 11.65 8.78
CA THR A 151 12.65 11.63 9.88
C THR A 151 12.18 13.05 10.23
N GLY A 152 12.96 14.08 9.88
CA GLY A 152 12.56 15.49 9.93
C GLY A 152 11.68 15.91 8.75
N ASP A 153 12.01 15.47 7.53
CA ASP A 153 11.28 15.82 6.29
C ASP A 153 9.78 15.41 6.33
N VAL A 154 9.44 14.38 7.12
CA VAL A 154 8.05 13.93 7.33
C VAL A 154 7.22 14.95 8.14
N ALA A 155 7.86 15.81 8.93
CA ALA A 155 7.16 16.87 9.67
C ALA A 155 6.80 18.08 8.79
N GLU A 156 7.61 18.43 7.78
CA GLU A 156 7.28 19.50 6.82
C GLU A 156 6.20 19.09 5.80
N LEU A 157 5.96 17.79 5.61
CA LEU A 157 4.86 17.27 4.78
C LEU A 157 3.50 17.26 5.50
N ILE A 158 3.43 17.74 6.75
CA ILE A 158 2.16 18.08 7.41
C ILE A 158 1.86 19.55 7.07
N PRO A 159 0.89 19.86 6.19
CA PRO A 159 0.56 21.24 5.86
C PRO A 159 -0.17 21.92 7.03
N ALA A 160 0.60 22.47 7.96
CA ALA A 160 0.18 23.57 8.80
C ALA A 160 0.20 24.86 7.96
N ASP A 161 -0.69 24.93 6.96
CA ASP A 161 -0.90 26.18 6.23
C ASP A 161 -1.47 27.23 7.19
N SER A 162 -0.86 28.40 7.13
CA SER A 162 -0.83 29.48 8.12
C SER A 162 -2.11 30.35 8.11
N PRO A 163 -2.13 31.55 8.72
CA PRO A 163 -2.05 31.79 10.16
C PRO A 163 -3.30 32.55 10.68
N CYS A 164 -3.66 32.36 11.95
CA CYS A 164 -4.70 33.20 12.57
C CYS A 164 -4.09 34.46 13.22
N SER A 165 -4.36 35.63 12.62
CA SER A 165 -4.21 36.93 13.27
C SER A 165 -5.56 37.43 13.79
N PRO A 166 -5.76 37.56 15.11
CA PRO A 166 -6.88 38.35 15.65
C PRO A 166 -6.47 39.83 15.77
N THR A 167 -7.00 40.68 14.89
CA THR A 167 -6.99 42.14 15.07
C THR A 167 -7.87 42.55 16.24
N ALA A 168 -7.46 43.60 16.96
CA ALA A 168 -8.13 44.12 18.15
C ALA A 168 -9.55 44.68 17.89
N ALA A 169 -10.38 44.62 18.94
CA ALA A 169 -11.54 45.46 19.20
C ALA A 169 -11.62 45.72 20.72
#